data_AF-A0A316VF68-F1
#
_entry.id   AF-A0A316VF68-F1
#
_cell.length_a   1.000
_cell.length_b   1.000
_cell.length_c   1.000
_cell.angle_alpha   90.00
_cell.angle_beta   90.00
_cell.angle_gamma   90.00
#
_symmetry.space_group_name_H-M   'P 1'
#
loop_
_entity.id
_entity.type
_entity.pdbx_description
1 polymer ?
#
loop_
_entity_poly.entity_id
_entity_poly.type
_entity_poly.pdbx_seq_one_letter_code
_entity_poly.pdbx_strand_id
1 'polypeptide(L)'
;MATTSSLPAAPAAASSAALETAISETNAKESANGVDQTGADQSTTSVNGAEDADDSIRTVFTDPENFNVKHPLFHNWTLWFDNPSAKGLSVKTPGGKDSWGEDLNKVVDFDSVEEFWGLYNNVIPPSALPQKANYYLFKEGIKPAWEDPANTNGGKWSIQLPRDKSKAGIDRLWLYTMLAAIGETLESQTPADTSDPNPDIVTGVIMSARPSFYRISIWTRKAEDPVEEAAPGSIGRHLLDIGQHFKTQILGYDLHQKVSHAGGLTSEVEFQSHKESEKKKGKKFVI
;
A
#
# COMPACT_ATOMS: atom_id res chain seq x y z
N MET A 1 7.84 -0.33 23.98
CA MET A 1 6.40 -0.48 24.21
C MET A 1 5.73 -0.41 22.86
N ALA A 2 5.04 -1.46 22.43
CA ALA A 2 4.30 -1.43 21.17
C ALA A 2 3.12 -0.48 21.33
N THR A 3 3.15 0.66 20.64
CA THR A 3 1.99 1.54 20.50
C THR A 3 0.99 0.81 19.61
N THR A 4 -0.02 0.21 20.25
CA THR A 4 -1.17 -0.35 19.56
C THR A 4 -1.90 0.78 18.86
N SER A 5 -1.76 0.88 17.53
CA SER A 5 -2.73 1.60 16.71
C SER A 5 -4.09 0.92 16.97
N SER A 6 -5.03 1.63 17.58
CA SER A 6 -6.38 1.10 17.81
C SER A 6 -7.08 1.02 16.46
N LEU A 7 -7.38 -0.20 16.02
CA LEU A 7 -8.22 -0.44 14.85
C LEU A 7 -9.52 0.39 14.96
N PRO A 8 -9.97 1.05 13.87
CA PRO A 8 -11.29 1.65 13.81
C PRO A 8 -12.40 0.65 14.17
N ALA A 9 -13.57 1.12 14.60
CA ALA A 9 -14.62 0.29 15.20
C ALA A 9 -15.08 -0.89 14.32
N ALA A 10 -15.21 -0.67 13.01
CA ALA A 10 -15.58 -1.72 12.06
C ALA A 10 -14.47 -2.80 11.90
N PRO A 11 -13.19 -2.44 11.68
CA PRO A 11 -12.08 -3.41 11.72
C PRO A 11 -11.93 -4.17 13.03
N ALA A 12 -12.12 -3.50 14.17
CA ALA A 12 -12.10 -4.15 15.47
C ALA A 12 -13.24 -5.18 15.62
N ALA A 13 -14.45 -4.84 15.16
CA ALA A 13 -15.60 -5.74 15.18
C ALA A 13 -15.40 -6.95 14.24
N ALA A 14 -14.94 -6.73 13.01
CA ALA A 14 -14.66 -7.80 12.06
C ALA A 14 -13.56 -8.75 12.57
N SER A 15 -12.47 -8.21 13.12
CA SER A 15 -11.41 -9.02 13.71
C SER A 15 -11.88 -9.81 14.93
N SER A 16 -12.75 -9.23 15.76
CA SER A 16 -13.31 -9.92 16.93
C SER A 16 -14.24 -11.05 16.50
N ALA A 17 -15.12 -10.79 15.52
CA ALA A 17 -16.02 -11.79 14.95
C ALA A 17 -15.26 -12.96 14.32
N ALA A 18 -14.21 -12.69 13.53
CA ALA A 18 -13.38 -13.74 12.94
C ALA A 18 -12.67 -14.59 14.01
N LEU A 19 -12.18 -13.95 15.08
CA LEU A 19 -11.52 -14.64 16.18
C LEU A 19 -12.49 -15.51 16.99
N GLU A 20 -13.69 -15.00 17.29
CA GLU A 20 -14.73 -15.75 18.00
C GLU A 20 -15.18 -16.98 17.21
N THR A 21 -15.35 -16.85 15.89
CA THR A 21 -15.67 -17.99 15.00
C THR A 21 -14.54 -19.04 15.03
N ALA A 22 -13.27 -18.62 14.88
CA ALA A 22 -12.14 -19.55 14.90
C ALA A 22 -11.98 -20.28 16.25
N ILE A 23 -12.20 -19.58 17.37
CA ILE A 23 -12.18 -20.18 18.72
C ILE A 23 -13.33 -21.17 18.87
N SER A 24 -14.54 -20.81 18.41
CA SER A 24 -15.72 -21.68 18.49
C SER A 24 -15.53 -22.97 17.69
N GLU A 25 -14.97 -22.89 16.48
CA GLU A 25 -14.62 -24.07 15.68
C GLU A 25 -13.56 -24.95 16.34
N THR A 26 -12.57 -24.35 17.01
CA THR A 26 -11.52 -25.08 17.72
C THR A 26 -12.11 -25.84 18.93
N ASN A 27 -12.94 -25.16 19.73
CA ASN A 27 -13.62 -25.76 20.87
C ASN A 27 -14.58 -26.88 20.45
N ALA A 28 -15.26 -26.74 19.30
CA ALA A 28 -16.12 -27.78 18.74
C ALA A 28 -15.31 -29.01 18.29
N LYS A 29 -14.14 -28.81 17.67
CA LYS A 29 -13.22 -29.90 17.28
C LYS A 29 -12.57 -30.59 18.48
N GLU A 30 -12.22 -29.86 19.53
CA GLU A 30 -11.69 -30.44 20.78
C GLU A 30 -12.76 -31.22 21.55
N SER A 31 -14.01 -30.75 21.56
CA SER A 31 -15.14 -31.48 22.15
C SER A 31 -15.48 -32.76 21.37
N ALA A 32 -15.22 -32.79 20.06
CA ALA A 32 -15.41 -33.97 19.22
C ALA A 32 -14.28 -35.01 19.34
N ASN A 33 -13.05 -34.60 19.70
CA ASN A 33 -11.89 -35.49 19.87
C ASN A 33 -11.83 -36.23 21.23
N GLY A 34 -12.84 -36.06 22.10
CA GLY A 34 -12.97 -36.76 23.38
C GLY A 34 -13.64 -38.15 23.31
N VAL A 35 -14.04 -38.62 22.13
CA VAL A 35 -14.68 -39.94 21.95
C VAL A 35 -13.92 -40.72 20.88
N ASP A 36 -13.23 -41.78 21.31
CA ASP A 36 -12.51 -42.68 20.41
C ASP A 36 -13.46 -43.69 19.73
N GLN A 37 -13.15 -43.93 18.45
CA GLN A 37 -13.43 -45.07 17.56
C GLN A 37 -14.69 -45.18 16.67
N THR A 38 -14.36 -45.12 15.37
CA THR A 38 -14.74 -46.00 14.23
C THR A 38 -15.79 -45.50 13.23
N GLY A 39 -15.39 -45.53 11.95
CA GLY A 39 -16.31 -45.56 10.81
C GLY A 39 -15.93 -44.61 9.69
N ALA A 40 -15.32 -45.14 8.63
CA ALA A 40 -15.22 -44.45 7.36
C ALA A 40 -16.61 -44.23 6.76
N ASP A 41 -16.90 -43.03 6.26
CA ASP A 41 -17.44 -42.90 4.90
C ASP A 41 -17.27 -41.48 4.36
N GLN A 42 -16.77 -41.40 3.13
CA GLN A 42 -16.81 -40.20 2.31
C GLN A 42 -18.20 -40.11 1.69
N SER A 43 -19.06 -39.23 2.20
CA SER A 43 -20.28 -38.84 1.50
C SER A 43 -20.16 -37.38 1.05
N THR A 44 -19.73 -37.23 -0.20
CA THR A 44 -19.96 -36.06 -1.03
C THR A 44 -21.46 -35.78 -1.08
N THR A 45 -21.92 -34.73 -0.41
CA THR A 45 -23.30 -34.27 -0.55
C THR A 45 -23.29 -33.00 -1.41
N SER A 46 -23.59 -33.21 -2.69
CA SER A 46 -24.08 -32.15 -3.57
C SER A 46 -25.48 -31.76 -3.10
N VAL A 47 -25.72 -30.48 -2.80
CA VAL A 47 -27.08 -29.96 -2.66
C VAL A 47 -27.22 -28.67 -3.42
N ASN A 48 -28.20 -28.69 -4.33
CA ASN A 48 -28.69 -27.57 -5.12
C ASN A 48 -29.29 -26.46 -4.25
N GLY A 49 -29.38 -25.29 -4.87
CA GLY A 49 -29.90 -24.03 -4.34
C GLY A 49 -31.09 -24.12 -3.37
N ALA A 50 -30.90 -23.42 -2.26
CA ALA A 50 -31.95 -22.78 -1.49
C ALA A 50 -31.39 -21.42 -1.05
N GLU A 51 -32.07 -20.34 -1.43
CA GLU A 51 -31.91 -19.01 -0.85
C GLU A 51 -32.44 -19.06 0.59
N ASP A 52 -31.66 -19.63 1.51
CA ASP A 52 -31.80 -19.34 2.92
C ASP A 52 -30.68 -18.36 3.27
N ALA A 53 -31.07 -17.17 3.72
CA ALA A 53 -30.18 -16.21 4.33
C ALA A 53 -29.69 -16.80 5.67
N ASP A 54 -28.76 -17.74 5.58
CA ASP A 54 -27.96 -18.18 6.72
C ASP A 54 -27.08 -16.99 7.12
N ASP A 55 -27.52 -16.32 8.19
CA ASP A 55 -26.84 -15.19 8.86
C ASP A 55 -25.57 -15.66 9.60
N SER A 56 -25.15 -16.91 9.38
CA SER A 56 -23.88 -17.44 9.88
C SER A 56 -22.70 -16.65 9.31
N ILE A 57 -21.79 -16.30 10.21
CA ILE A 57 -20.51 -15.68 9.88
C ILE A 57 -19.68 -16.68 9.08
N ARG A 58 -19.33 -16.32 7.85
CA ARG A 58 -18.47 -17.09 6.96
C ARG A 58 -17.27 -16.23 6.58
N THR A 59 -16.08 -16.74 6.90
CA THR A 59 -14.82 -16.09 6.55
C THR A 59 -14.26 -16.68 5.26
N VAL A 60 -13.30 -16.00 4.65
CA VAL A 60 -12.59 -16.51 3.45
C VAL A 60 -11.90 -17.86 3.68
N PHE A 61 -11.61 -18.23 4.94
CA PHE A 61 -11.00 -19.51 5.28
C PHE A 61 -11.99 -20.67 5.32
N THR A 62 -13.27 -20.39 5.64
CA THR A 62 -14.32 -21.39 5.77
C THR A 62 -15.05 -21.61 4.44
N ASP A 63 -15.32 -20.53 3.71
CA ASP A 63 -15.95 -20.57 2.38
C ASP A 63 -15.39 -19.42 1.52
N PRO A 64 -14.39 -19.67 0.66
CA PRO A 64 -13.76 -18.63 -0.14
C PRO A 64 -14.67 -18.08 -1.26
N GLU A 65 -15.76 -18.77 -1.60
CA GLU A 65 -16.69 -18.35 -2.66
C GLU A 65 -17.87 -17.55 -2.10
N ASN A 66 -18.34 -17.86 -0.89
CA ASN A 66 -19.55 -17.26 -0.30
C ASN A 66 -19.32 -16.65 1.10
N PHE A 67 -18.10 -16.19 1.40
CA PHE A 67 -17.82 -15.45 2.64
C PHE A 67 -18.59 -14.13 2.72
N ASN A 68 -19.01 -13.75 3.92
CA ASN A 68 -19.78 -12.52 4.19
C ASN A 68 -19.07 -11.58 5.18
N VAL A 69 -17.91 -11.98 5.73
CA VAL A 69 -17.06 -11.14 6.58
C VAL A 69 -15.76 -10.80 5.88
N LYS A 70 -15.44 -9.50 5.84
CA LYS A 70 -14.18 -8.93 5.36
C LYS A 70 -13.43 -8.26 6.51
N HIS A 71 -12.12 -8.13 6.38
CA HIS A 71 -11.28 -7.38 7.32
C HIS A 71 -11.03 -5.98 6.77
N PRO A 72 -11.75 -4.95 7.24
CA PRO A 72 -11.60 -3.61 6.70
C PRO A 72 -10.24 -3.01 7.09
N LEU A 73 -9.72 -2.19 6.18
CA LEU A 73 -8.51 -1.40 6.33
C LEU A 73 -8.81 -0.13 7.15
N PHE A 74 -7.75 0.56 7.60
CA PHE A 74 -7.93 1.83 8.30
C PHE A 74 -8.42 2.93 7.35
N HIS A 75 -7.78 3.05 6.18
CA HIS A 75 -8.20 3.93 5.10
C HIS A 75 -8.70 3.11 3.92
N ASN A 76 -9.62 3.70 3.16
CA ASN A 76 -9.94 3.24 1.82
C ASN A 76 -8.82 3.65 0.86
N TRP A 77 -8.53 2.83 -0.13
CA TRP A 77 -7.45 3.04 -1.07
C TRP A 77 -7.93 2.92 -2.51
N THR A 78 -7.36 3.74 -3.39
CA THR A 78 -7.55 3.68 -4.83
C THR A 78 -6.24 3.29 -5.51
N LEU A 79 -6.29 2.22 -6.32
CA LEU A 79 -5.21 1.92 -7.27
C LEU A 79 -5.46 2.66 -8.58
N TRP A 80 -4.45 3.38 -9.06
CA TRP A 80 -4.43 4.04 -10.35
C TRP A 80 -3.30 3.49 -11.22
N PHE A 81 -3.45 3.63 -12.53
CA PHE A 81 -2.48 3.22 -13.53
C PHE A 81 -2.37 4.25 -14.66
N ASP A 82 -1.15 4.55 -15.09
CA ASP A 82 -0.92 5.24 -16.36
C ASP A 82 0.19 4.55 -17.17
N ASN A 83 0.21 4.85 -18.46
CA ASN A 83 1.34 4.52 -19.32
C ASN A 83 1.55 5.63 -20.35
N PRO A 84 2.46 6.59 -20.09
CA PRO A 84 2.74 7.70 -21.00
C PRO A 84 3.25 7.27 -22.38
N SER A 85 3.69 6.02 -22.57
CA SER A 85 4.07 5.49 -23.88
C SER A 85 2.89 5.00 -24.73
N ALA A 86 1.74 4.77 -24.10
CA ALA A 86 0.49 4.40 -24.76
C ALA A 86 -0.32 5.62 -25.24
N LYS A 87 0.25 6.84 -25.16
CA LYS A 87 -0.36 8.08 -25.65
C LYS A 87 -0.82 7.92 -27.10
N GLY A 88 -2.15 7.82 -27.28
CA GLY A 88 -2.80 7.55 -28.56
C GLY A 88 -3.86 6.44 -28.54
N LEU A 89 -3.94 5.63 -27.48
CA LEU A 89 -4.99 4.62 -27.28
C LEU A 89 -6.15 5.08 -26.37
N SER A 90 -5.97 6.16 -25.60
CA SER A 90 -7.08 6.81 -24.89
C SER A 90 -7.97 7.54 -25.92
N VAL A 91 -9.29 7.38 -25.80
CA VAL A 91 -10.27 8.05 -26.65
C VAL A 91 -10.12 9.56 -26.46
N LYS A 92 -9.46 10.22 -27.42
CA LYS A 92 -9.32 11.68 -27.40
C LYS A 92 -10.66 12.34 -27.64
N THR A 93 -11.08 13.23 -26.75
CA THR A 93 -12.12 14.20 -27.06
C THR A 93 -11.51 15.25 -28.00
N PRO A 94 -12.10 15.53 -29.19
CA PRO A 94 -11.55 16.53 -30.10
C PRO A 94 -11.52 17.92 -29.44
N GLY A 95 -10.32 18.48 -29.21
CA GLY A 95 -10.13 19.86 -28.72
C GLY A 95 -9.46 20.02 -27.33
N GLY A 96 -9.11 18.93 -26.63
CA GLY A 96 -8.40 19.00 -25.35
C GLY A 96 -6.91 19.38 -25.49
N LYS A 97 -6.44 20.34 -24.69
CA LYS A 97 -5.00 20.61 -24.50
C LYS A 97 -4.38 19.45 -23.74
N ASP A 98 -3.21 18.96 -24.17
CA ASP A 98 -2.44 17.90 -23.50
C ASP A 98 -2.20 18.21 -22.00
N SER A 99 -3.11 17.77 -21.14
CA SER A 99 -2.97 17.90 -19.69
C SER A 99 -2.39 16.59 -19.13
N TRP A 100 -1.32 16.70 -18.35
CA TRP A 100 -0.80 15.58 -17.57
C TRP A 100 -1.90 15.19 -16.58
N GLY A 101 -2.55 14.05 -16.80
CA GLY A 101 -3.72 13.60 -16.01
C GLY A 101 -4.83 12.93 -16.81
N GLU A 102 -4.91 13.14 -18.13
CA GLU A 102 -5.91 12.46 -18.99
C GLU A 102 -5.64 10.96 -19.18
N ASP A 103 -4.40 10.53 -19.02
CA ASP A 103 -4.00 9.11 -19.14
C ASP A 103 -3.97 8.37 -17.78
N LEU A 104 -4.33 9.05 -16.68
CA LEU A 104 -4.39 8.44 -15.35
C LEU A 104 -5.72 7.71 -15.19
N ASN A 105 -5.67 6.38 -15.21
CA ASN A 105 -6.84 5.54 -15.11
C ASN A 105 -7.01 5.06 -13.68
N LYS A 106 -8.20 5.29 -13.12
CA LYS A 106 -8.63 4.63 -11.89
C LYS A 106 -8.84 3.14 -12.19
N VAL A 107 -8.13 2.27 -11.47
CA VAL A 107 -8.27 0.81 -11.63
C VAL A 107 -9.38 0.31 -10.73
N VAL A 108 -9.27 0.55 -9.42
CA VAL A 108 -10.24 0.07 -8.42
C VAL A 108 -10.12 0.85 -7.12
N ASP A 109 -11.21 0.96 -6.37
CA ASP A 109 -11.20 1.29 -4.94
C ASP A 109 -11.36 0.03 -4.12
N PHE A 110 -10.71 -0.04 -2.97
CA PHE A 110 -10.88 -1.12 -2.03
C PHE A 110 -10.72 -0.63 -0.59
N ASP A 111 -11.39 -1.31 0.32
CA ASP A 111 -11.42 -0.95 1.74
C ASP A 111 -11.16 -2.14 2.67
N SER A 112 -10.77 -3.30 2.14
CA SER A 112 -10.55 -4.53 2.90
C SER A 112 -9.31 -5.31 2.47
N VAL A 113 -8.80 -6.15 3.38
CA VAL A 113 -7.65 -7.04 3.14
C VAL A 113 -7.95 -8.03 2.01
N GLU A 114 -9.17 -8.58 1.96
CA GLU A 114 -9.60 -9.52 0.93
C GLU A 114 -9.59 -8.86 -0.45
N GLU A 115 -10.11 -7.64 -0.57
CA GLU A 115 -10.12 -6.91 -1.84
C GLU A 115 -8.72 -6.49 -2.27
N PHE A 116 -7.86 -6.11 -1.33
CA PHE A 116 -6.44 -5.86 -1.62
C PHE A 116 -5.79 -7.10 -2.27
N TRP A 117 -5.97 -8.29 -1.70
CA TRP A 117 -5.40 -9.52 -2.25
C TRP A 117 -6.08 -9.94 -3.55
N GLY A 118 -7.39 -9.75 -3.66
CA GLY A 118 -8.13 -9.93 -4.91
C GLY A 118 -7.57 -9.05 -6.03
N LEU A 119 -7.24 -7.80 -5.73
CA LEU A 119 -6.60 -6.88 -6.68
C LEU A 119 -5.16 -7.27 -6.99
N TYR A 120 -4.30 -7.41 -5.97
CA TYR A 120 -2.87 -7.62 -6.13
C TYR A 120 -2.57 -8.89 -6.95
N ASN A 121 -3.35 -9.96 -6.74
CA ASN A 121 -3.17 -11.22 -7.45
C ASN A 121 -3.63 -11.18 -8.92
N ASN A 122 -4.37 -10.16 -9.33
CA ASN A 122 -4.96 -10.04 -10.68
C ASN A 122 -4.40 -8.88 -11.51
N VAL A 123 -3.49 -8.07 -10.96
CA VAL A 123 -2.79 -7.01 -11.72
C VAL A 123 -1.45 -7.49 -12.26
N ILE A 124 -0.96 -6.83 -13.32
CA ILE A 124 0.35 -7.13 -13.90
C ILE A 124 1.44 -6.76 -12.89
N PRO A 125 2.36 -7.68 -12.51
CA PRO A 125 3.41 -7.35 -11.56
C PRO A 125 4.40 -6.33 -12.15
N PRO A 126 5.05 -5.49 -11.30
CA PRO A 126 6.01 -4.46 -11.74
C PRO A 126 7.10 -4.94 -12.71
N SER A 127 7.60 -6.17 -12.53
CA SER A 127 8.64 -6.79 -13.36
C SER A 127 8.21 -7.05 -14.80
N ALA A 128 6.89 -7.17 -15.02
CA ALA A 128 6.23 -7.42 -16.30
C ALA A 128 5.56 -6.17 -16.89
N LEU A 129 5.59 -5.03 -16.19
CA LEU A 129 5.01 -3.79 -16.69
C LEU A 129 5.70 -3.29 -17.98
N PRO A 130 4.94 -2.70 -18.91
CA PRO A 130 5.50 -1.94 -20.02
C PRO A 130 6.44 -0.83 -19.52
N GLN A 131 7.44 -0.50 -20.31
CA GLN A 131 8.32 0.63 -19.99
C GLN A 131 7.51 1.93 -19.89
N LYS A 132 7.88 2.76 -18.92
CA LYS A 132 7.24 4.05 -18.58
C LYS A 132 5.90 3.93 -17.86
N ALA A 133 5.34 2.73 -17.69
CA ALA A 133 4.12 2.53 -16.92
C ALA A 133 4.32 2.85 -15.42
N ASN A 134 3.22 3.25 -14.77
CA ASN A 134 3.20 3.53 -13.34
C ASN A 134 1.98 2.91 -12.67
N TYR A 135 2.17 2.43 -11.44
CA TYR A 135 1.09 2.22 -10.48
C TYR A 135 1.14 3.27 -9.39
N TYR A 136 -0.03 3.69 -8.93
CA TYR A 136 -0.21 4.61 -7.83
C TYR A 136 -1.24 4.00 -6.88
N LEU A 137 -0.87 3.80 -5.62
CA LEU A 137 -1.80 3.41 -4.58
C LEU A 137 -1.95 4.59 -3.63
N PHE A 138 -3.10 5.26 -3.65
CA PHE A 138 -3.35 6.48 -2.88
C PHE A 138 -4.60 6.31 -2.02
N LYS A 139 -4.64 7.00 -0.88
CA LYS A 139 -5.86 7.04 -0.06
C LYS A 139 -7.03 7.57 -0.90
N GLU A 140 -8.21 7.00 -0.71
CA GLU A 140 -9.39 7.33 -1.50
C GLU A 140 -9.67 8.85 -1.43
N GLY A 141 -10.02 9.44 -2.57
CA GLY A 141 -10.28 10.88 -2.70
C GLY A 141 -9.03 11.73 -2.93
N ILE A 142 -7.81 11.18 -2.79
CA ILE A 142 -6.56 11.85 -3.13
C ILE A 142 -6.10 11.42 -4.52
N LYS A 143 -5.97 12.38 -5.44
CA LYS A 143 -5.38 12.11 -6.76
C LYS A 143 -3.86 12.03 -6.65
N PRO A 144 -3.18 11.11 -7.37
CA PRO A 144 -1.72 11.03 -7.43
C PRO A 144 -1.11 12.16 -8.30
N ALA A 145 -1.46 13.39 -7.98
CA ALA A 145 -1.13 14.61 -8.70
C ALA A 145 -0.67 15.67 -7.70
N TRP A 146 0.30 16.50 -8.08
CA TRP A 146 0.86 17.54 -7.20
C TRP A 146 -0.12 18.71 -7.00
N GLU A 147 -1.09 18.83 -7.90
CA GLU A 147 -2.20 19.80 -7.85
C GLU A 147 -3.25 19.42 -6.80
N ASP A 148 -3.29 18.16 -6.36
CA ASP A 148 -4.21 17.72 -5.32
C ASP A 148 -3.93 18.48 -4.01
N PRO A 149 -4.95 19.02 -3.31
CA PRO A 149 -4.75 19.76 -2.06
C PRO A 149 -3.96 18.99 -1.00
N ALA A 150 -4.10 17.65 -0.96
CA ALA A 150 -3.36 16.83 -0.02
C ALA A 150 -1.87 16.69 -0.38
N ASN A 151 -1.48 16.89 -1.65
CA ASN A 151 -0.10 16.74 -2.11
C ASN A 151 0.61 18.08 -2.36
N THR A 152 -0.11 19.20 -2.52
CA THR A 152 0.49 20.46 -3.02
C THR A 152 1.61 21.04 -2.13
N ASN A 153 1.55 20.80 -0.82
CA ASN A 153 2.57 21.20 0.16
C ASN A 153 3.45 20.03 0.62
N GLY A 154 3.31 18.91 -0.08
CA GLY A 154 3.91 17.64 0.25
C GLY A 154 5.30 17.42 -0.31
N GLY A 155 5.82 16.24 0.00
CA GLY A 155 7.09 15.75 -0.50
C GLY A 155 7.05 14.24 -0.72
N LYS A 156 8.16 13.71 -1.20
CA LYS A 156 8.28 12.27 -1.44
C LYS A 156 9.63 11.74 -1.00
N TRP A 157 9.59 10.56 -0.38
CA TRP A 157 10.72 9.66 -0.31
C TRP A 157 10.78 8.81 -1.58
N SER A 158 11.96 8.61 -2.16
CA SER A 158 12.10 7.78 -3.34
C SER A 158 13.46 7.11 -3.44
N ILE A 159 13.51 5.98 -4.15
CA ILE A 159 14.74 5.27 -4.50
C ILE A 159 14.70 4.86 -5.97
N GLN A 160 15.85 4.88 -6.65
CA GLN A 160 15.98 4.33 -7.99
C GLN A 160 16.79 3.03 -7.95
N LEU A 161 16.20 1.97 -8.50
CA LEU A 161 16.71 0.61 -8.47
C LEU A 161 17.07 0.19 -9.91
N PRO A 162 18.33 -0.11 -10.25
CA PRO A 162 18.73 -0.50 -11.60
C PRO A 162 17.90 -1.67 -12.11
N ARG A 163 17.34 -1.53 -13.31
CA ARG A 163 16.35 -2.48 -13.81
C ARG A 163 16.93 -3.87 -13.99
N ASP A 164 18.16 -3.95 -14.48
CA ASP A 164 18.91 -5.18 -14.70
C ASP A 164 19.16 -5.97 -13.41
N LYS A 165 19.47 -5.27 -12.31
CA LYS A 165 19.79 -5.90 -11.02
C LYS A 165 18.56 -6.16 -10.15
N SER A 166 17.53 -5.33 -10.28
CA SER A 166 16.40 -5.35 -9.36
C SER A 166 15.16 -6.05 -9.92
N LYS A 167 15.15 -6.47 -11.19
CA LYS A 167 13.99 -7.14 -11.81
C LYS A 167 13.49 -8.36 -11.02
N ALA A 168 14.39 -9.15 -10.42
CA ALA A 168 14.01 -10.33 -9.65
C ALA A 168 13.34 -10.01 -8.30
N GLY A 169 13.64 -8.84 -7.71
CA GLY A 169 13.14 -8.44 -6.40
C GLY A 169 12.06 -7.37 -6.42
N ILE A 170 11.81 -6.73 -7.57
CA ILE A 170 10.97 -5.52 -7.65
C ILE A 170 9.51 -5.79 -7.27
N ASP A 171 8.99 -6.96 -7.63
CA ASP A 171 7.60 -7.34 -7.33
C ASP A 171 7.40 -7.44 -5.81
N ARG A 172 8.35 -8.08 -5.11
CA ARG A 172 8.37 -8.16 -3.65
C ARG A 172 8.49 -6.79 -3.00
N LEU A 173 9.38 -5.93 -3.48
CA LEU A 173 9.56 -4.59 -2.93
C LEU A 173 8.29 -3.75 -3.10
N TRP A 174 7.60 -3.88 -4.23
CA TRP A 174 6.32 -3.22 -4.44
C TRP A 174 5.24 -3.74 -3.50
N LEU A 175 5.09 -5.07 -3.39
CA LEU A 175 4.17 -5.69 -2.44
C LEU A 175 4.40 -5.19 -1.02
N TYR A 176 5.64 -5.20 -0.55
CA TYR A 176 5.97 -4.74 0.81
C TYR A 176 5.69 -3.26 0.99
N THR A 177 5.87 -2.45 -0.05
CA THR A 177 5.49 -1.04 -0.03
C THR A 177 3.98 -0.87 0.07
N MET A 178 3.19 -1.64 -0.69
CA MET A 178 1.72 -1.61 -0.61
C MET A 178 1.22 -2.11 0.74
N LEU A 179 1.83 -3.16 1.30
CA LEU A 179 1.47 -3.71 2.61
C LEU A 179 1.77 -2.71 3.75
N ALA A 180 2.93 -2.05 3.71
CA ALA A 180 3.25 -0.97 4.66
C ALA A 180 2.31 0.23 4.52
N ALA A 181 1.94 0.52 3.26
CA ALA A 181 0.76 1.26 2.79
C ALA A 181 -0.49 1.05 3.64
N ILE A 182 -1.20 -0.01 3.27
CA ILE A 182 -2.55 -0.33 3.76
C ILE A 182 -2.57 -0.79 5.22
N GLY A 183 -1.42 -1.24 5.75
CA GLY A 183 -1.25 -1.63 7.14
C GLY A 183 -0.92 -0.47 8.08
N GLU A 184 -0.85 0.76 7.58
CA GLU A 184 -0.52 1.98 8.33
C GLU A 184 0.81 1.88 9.11
N THR A 185 1.79 1.12 8.59
CA THR A 185 3.05 0.89 9.32
C THR A 185 4.14 1.92 8.98
N LEU A 186 3.97 2.68 7.89
CA LEU A 186 4.93 3.70 7.45
C LEU A 186 5.14 4.81 8.49
N GLU A 187 4.10 5.14 9.25
CA GLU A 187 4.04 6.28 10.19
C GLU A 187 4.14 5.85 11.67
N SER A 188 4.22 4.54 11.93
CA SER A 188 3.91 3.91 13.23
C SER A 188 4.85 4.24 14.42
N GLN A 189 5.86 5.11 14.25
CA GLN A 189 6.87 5.38 15.26
C GLN A 189 6.73 6.73 15.98
N THR A 190 5.91 7.65 15.46
CA THR A 190 5.73 8.98 16.06
C THR A 190 4.31 9.10 16.61
N PRO A 191 4.12 9.45 17.90
CA PRO A 191 2.79 9.74 18.42
C PRO A 191 2.16 10.88 17.61
N ALA A 192 0.95 10.66 17.10
CA ALA A 192 0.20 11.69 16.40
C ALA A 192 0.03 12.92 17.30
N ASP A 193 0.39 14.10 16.79
CA ASP A 193 -0.05 15.34 17.41
C ASP A 193 -1.58 15.40 17.27
N THR A 194 -2.27 15.20 18.39
CA THR A 194 -3.74 15.13 18.45
C THR A 194 -4.42 16.44 18.09
N SER A 195 -3.67 17.52 17.85
CA SER A 195 -4.20 18.81 17.42
C SER A 195 -4.31 18.97 15.90
N ASP A 196 -3.63 18.14 15.09
CA ASP A 196 -3.78 18.16 13.62
C ASP A 196 -5.02 17.32 13.21
N PRO A 197 -5.97 17.88 12.45
CA PRO A 197 -7.10 17.11 11.92
C PRO A 197 -6.69 16.02 10.91
N ASN A 198 -5.48 16.06 10.35
CA ASN A 198 -4.91 15.01 9.50
C ASN A 198 -3.53 14.60 10.05
N PRO A 199 -3.49 13.83 11.14
CA PRO A 199 -2.22 13.40 11.72
C PRO A 199 -1.47 12.43 10.80
N ASP A 200 -2.17 11.82 9.84
CA ASP A 200 -1.62 10.92 8.83
C ASP A 200 -0.98 11.70 7.68
N ILE A 201 0.33 11.59 7.55
CA ILE A 201 1.07 12.40 6.59
C ILE A 201 1.29 11.66 5.27
N VAL A 202 1.21 10.33 5.20
CA VAL A 202 1.31 9.56 3.96
C VAL A 202 0.03 9.69 3.15
N THR A 203 0.16 10.08 1.88
CA THR A 203 -0.96 10.17 0.93
C THR A 203 -1.03 8.98 -0.01
N GLY A 204 0.11 8.38 -0.34
CA GLY A 204 0.16 7.25 -1.27
C GLY A 204 1.56 6.78 -1.59
N VAL A 205 1.62 5.70 -2.36
CA VAL A 205 2.86 5.07 -2.81
C VAL A 205 2.83 4.84 -4.32
N ILE A 206 4.00 4.90 -4.96
CA ILE A 206 4.14 4.86 -6.42
C ILE A 206 5.17 3.83 -6.82
N MET A 207 4.84 3.02 -7.83
CA MET A 207 5.79 2.22 -8.58
C MET A 207 5.93 2.78 -10.00
N SER A 208 7.16 3.02 -10.42
CA SER A 208 7.50 3.56 -11.73
C SER A 208 8.45 2.63 -12.46
N ALA A 209 7.96 1.97 -13.51
CA ALA A 209 8.81 1.19 -14.41
C ALA A 209 9.47 2.12 -15.43
N ARG A 210 10.79 2.31 -15.39
CA ARG A 210 11.55 3.09 -16.38
C ARG A 210 12.47 2.17 -17.19
N PRO A 211 12.95 2.61 -18.37
CA PRO A 211 13.81 1.77 -19.19
C PRO A 211 15.08 1.29 -18.46
N SER A 212 15.72 2.15 -17.68
CA SER A 212 16.99 1.87 -17.00
C SER A 212 16.86 1.53 -15.51
N PHE A 213 15.73 1.84 -14.88
CA PHE A 213 15.53 1.64 -13.45
C PHE A 213 14.05 1.45 -13.10
N TYR A 214 13.78 0.87 -11.95
CA TYR A 214 12.50 1.03 -11.25
C TYR A 214 12.62 2.14 -10.23
N ARG A 215 11.53 2.84 -9.96
CA ARG A 215 11.47 3.80 -8.86
C ARG A 215 10.27 3.48 -7.98
N ILE A 216 10.52 3.36 -6.69
CA ILE A 216 9.48 3.33 -5.66
C ILE A 216 9.46 4.68 -4.98
N SER A 217 8.28 5.20 -4.66
CA SER A 217 8.15 6.44 -3.91
C SER A 217 7.02 6.38 -2.90
N ILE A 218 7.19 7.08 -1.77
CA ILE A 218 6.18 7.31 -0.74
C ILE A 218 5.91 8.80 -0.75
N TRP A 219 4.66 9.20 -0.93
CA TRP A 219 4.22 10.59 -0.96
C TRP A 219 3.62 11.00 0.38
N THR A 220 3.85 12.26 0.73
CA THR A 220 3.48 12.83 2.02
C THR A 220 2.81 14.18 1.85
N ARG A 221 1.93 14.57 2.78
CA ARG A 221 1.18 15.85 2.77
C ARG A 221 2.02 17.08 3.12
N LYS A 222 3.19 16.86 3.73
CA LYS A 222 4.09 17.89 4.24
C LYS A 222 5.52 17.67 3.73
N ALA A 223 6.31 18.74 3.65
CA ALA A 223 7.69 18.69 3.17
C ALA A 223 8.66 19.60 3.95
N GLU A 224 8.51 19.61 5.27
CA GLU A 224 9.48 20.21 6.19
C GLU A 224 10.85 19.50 6.10
N ASP A 225 11.94 20.21 6.44
CA ASP A 225 13.28 19.65 6.30
C ASP A 225 13.47 18.53 7.35
N PRO A 226 13.73 17.27 6.95
CA PRO A 226 13.76 16.16 7.89
C PRO A 226 14.89 16.22 8.94
N VAL A 227 15.86 17.12 8.79
CA VAL A 227 17.01 17.26 9.70
C VAL A 227 16.97 18.59 10.44
N GLU A 228 16.79 19.70 9.71
CA GLU A 228 16.79 21.03 10.33
C GLU A 228 15.61 21.22 11.28
N GLU A 229 14.51 20.49 11.04
CA GLU A 229 13.27 20.57 11.81
C GLU A 229 12.98 19.25 12.54
N ALA A 230 14.01 18.47 12.93
CA ALA A 230 13.87 17.13 13.53
C ALA A 230 13.60 17.08 15.05
N ALA A 231 12.96 18.12 15.62
CA ALA A 231 12.60 18.12 17.04
C ALA A 231 11.65 16.95 17.38
N PRO A 232 11.66 16.40 18.61
CA PRO A 232 10.71 15.36 19.00
C PRO A 232 9.26 15.80 18.76
N GLY A 233 8.48 14.98 18.06
CA GLY A 233 7.09 15.28 17.71
C GLY A 233 6.91 16.23 16.52
N SER A 234 7.99 16.73 15.92
CA SER A 234 7.89 17.53 14.70
C SER A 234 7.58 16.68 13.48
N ILE A 235 7.04 17.32 12.45
CA ILE A 235 6.86 16.70 11.13
C ILE A 235 8.20 16.39 10.45
N GLY A 236 9.25 17.20 10.64
CA GLY A 236 10.59 16.87 10.15
C GLY A 236 11.08 15.53 10.72
N ARG A 237 10.85 15.28 12.01
CA ARG A 237 11.17 13.99 12.64
C ARG A 237 10.32 12.86 12.08
N HIS A 238 9.02 13.08 11.90
CA HIS A 238 8.11 12.09 11.33
C HIS A 238 8.51 11.71 9.90
N LEU A 239 8.86 12.70 9.06
CA LEU A 239 9.37 12.47 7.71
C LEU A 239 10.67 11.66 7.73
N LEU A 240 11.57 11.93 8.68
CA LEU A 240 12.79 11.15 8.85
C LEU A 240 12.48 9.69 9.22
N ASP A 241 11.55 9.46 10.15
CA ASP A 241 11.15 8.12 10.60
C ASP A 241 10.56 7.29 9.43
N ILE A 242 9.72 7.90 8.58
CA ILE A 242 9.20 7.27 7.35
C ILE A 242 10.35 6.86 6.43
N GLY A 243 11.32 7.75 6.19
CA GLY A 243 12.48 7.45 5.35
C GLY A 243 13.29 6.28 5.91
N GLN A 244 13.57 6.29 7.21
CA GLN A 244 14.34 5.24 7.88
C GLN A 244 13.61 3.90 7.82
N HIS A 245 12.30 3.89 8.03
CA HIS A 245 11.46 2.70 7.87
C HIS A 245 11.48 2.20 6.42
N PHE A 246 11.37 3.09 5.44
CA PHE A 246 11.45 2.74 4.03
C PHE A 246 12.79 2.09 3.67
N LYS A 247 13.90 2.65 4.14
CA LYS A 247 15.25 2.09 3.91
C LYS A 247 15.45 0.73 4.58
N THR A 248 15.03 0.60 5.84
CA THR A 248 15.37 -0.56 6.66
C THR A 248 14.35 -1.69 6.55
N GLN A 249 13.06 -1.40 6.77
CA GLN A 249 12.02 -2.43 6.89
C GLN A 249 11.48 -2.86 5.52
N ILE A 250 11.37 -1.93 4.58
CA ILE A 250 10.80 -2.22 3.24
C ILE A 250 11.90 -2.65 2.27
N LEU A 251 12.96 -1.85 2.15
CA LEU A 251 14.04 -2.11 1.20
C LEU A 251 15.07 -3.12 1.73
N GLY A 252 15.14 -3.33 3.05
CA GLY A 252 16.03 -4.31 3.68
C GLY A 252 17.50 -3.89 3.73
N TYR A 253 17.80 -2.59 3.60
CA TYR A 253 19.16 -2.06 3.74
C TYR A 253 19.44 -1.68 5.19
N ASP A 254 20.70 -1.79 5.64
CA ASP A 254 21.08 -1.17 6.91
C ASP A 254 20.97 0.36 6.79
N LEU A 255 20.62 1.03 7.89
CA LEU A 255 20.41 2.48 7.88
C LEU A 255 21.63 3.25 7.33
N HIS A 256 22.84 2.84 7.71
CA HIS A 256 24.10 3.47 7.28
C HIS A 256 24.72 2.83 6.03
N GLN A 257 24.09 1.80 5.47
CA GLN A 257 24.56 1.20 4.23
C GLN A 257 24.40 2.20 3.09
N LYS A 258 25.48 2.46 2.37
CA LYS A 258 25.43 3.21 1.12
C LYS A 258 24.87 2.32 0.03
N VAL A 259 23.72 2.70 -0.50
CA VAL A 259 23.13 2.05 -1.66
C VAL A 259 23.69 2.76 -2.87
N SER A 260 24.74 2.18 -3.46
CA SER A 260 25.34 2.69 -4.70
C SER A 260 25.31 1.62 -5.77
N HIS A 261 24.85 2.01 -6.95
CA HIS A 261 24.87 1.17 -8.14
C HIS A 261 25.74 1.80 -9.22
N ALA A 262 26.44 0.95 -9.98
CA ALA A 262 27.19 1.38 -11.15
C ALA A 262 26.26 2.09 -12.17
N GLY A 263 26.74 3.18 -12.79
CA GLY A 263 26.01 3.88 -13.86
C GLY A 263 25.36 5.22 -13.49
N GLY A 264 25.68 5.82 -12.34
CA GLY A 264 25.28 7.20 -12.01
C GLY A 264 23.81 7.37 -11.60
N LEU A 265 23.08 6.28 -11.34
CA LEU A 265 21.74 6.32 -10.75
C LEU A 265 21.84 6.75 -9.29
N THR A 266 21.01 7.71 -8.89
CA THR A 266 20.81 8.08 -7.47
C THR A 266 20.14 6.89 -6.78
N SER A 267 20.97 6.08 -6.13
CA SER A 267 20.58 4.76 -5.61
C SER A 267 20.24 4.80 -4.11
N GLU A 268 20.45 5.95 -3.47
CA GLU A 268 20.08 6.17 -2.08
C GLU A 268 18.60 6.56 -1.94
N VAL A 269 18.09 6.45 -0.71
CA VAL A 269 16.73 6.89 -0.37
C VAL A 269 16.74 8.40 -0.19
N GLU A 270 16.07 9.11 -1.10
CA GLU A 270 16.07 10.58 -1.15
C GLU A 270 14.70 11.18 -0.84
N PHE A 271 14.67 12.23 -0.02
CA PHE A 271 13.51 13.09 0.21
C PHE A 271 13.59 14.33 -0.66
N GLN A 272 12.46 14.70 -1.25
CA GLN A 272 12.32 15.93 -2.02
C GLN A 272 10.90 16.49 -1.91
N SER A 273 10.77 17.80 -1.66
CA SER A 273 9.46 18.46 -1.74
C SER A 273 8.90 18.45 -3.17
N HIS A 274 7.58 18.41 -3.31
CA HIS A 274 6.96 18.44 -4.64
C HIS A 274 7.29 19.73 -5.40
N LYS A 275 7.30 20.89 -4.70
CA LYS A 275 7.65 22.21 -5.26
C LYS A 275 9.07 22.26 -5.82
N GLU A 276 10.04 21.64 -5.15
CA GLU A 276 11.43 21.57 -5.65
C GLU A 276 11.60 20.55 -6.77
N SER A 277 10.88 19.42 -6.69
CA SER A 277 10.89 18.40 -7.73
C SER A 277 10.41 18.96 -9.06
N GLU A 278 9.33 19.76 -9.03
CA GLU A 278 8.77 20.44 -10.20
C GLU A 278 9.78 21.39 -10.85
N LYS A 279 10.48 22.20 -10.04
CA LYS A 279 11.49 23.16 -10.52
C LYS A 279 12.78 22.51 -11.01
N LYS A 280 12.92 21.17 -10.90
CA LYS A 280 14.16 20.41 -11.14
C LYS A 280 15.38 21.03 -10.42
N LYS A 281 15.13 21.70 -9.30
CA LYS A 281 16.08 22.47 -8.50
C LYS A 281 15.62 22.37 -7.06
N GLY A 282 16.50 21.94 -6.16
CA GLY A 282 16.20 21.87 -4.74
C GLY A 282 17.16 20.97 -3.99
N LYS A 283 17.21 21.16 -2.67
CA LYS A 283 18.03 20.35 -1.77
C LYS A 283 17.40 18.97 -1.72
N LYS A 284 18.20 17.93 -1.94
CA LYS A 284 17.78 16.55 -1.72
C LYS A 284 18.34 16.13 -0.38
N PHE A 285 17.47 15.66 0.49
CA PHE A 285 17.92 14.99 1.71
C PHE A 285 18.07 13.50 1.43
N VAL A 286 19.11 12.86 1.96
CA VAL A 286 19.47 11.47 1.67
C VAL A 286 19.79 10.77 2.97
N ILE A 287 19.31 9.53 3.10
CA ILE A 287 19.56 8.65 4.25
C ILE A 287 20.20 7.33 3.85
#